data_AF-A0A923B5P3-F1
#
_entry.id   AF-A0A923B5P3-F1
#
_cell.length_a   1.000
_cell.length_b   1.000
_cell.length_c   1.000
_cell.angle_alpha   90.00
_cell.angle_beta   90.00
_cell.angle_gamma   90.00
#
_symmetry.space_group_name_H-M   'P 1'
#
loop_
_entity.id
_entity.type
_entity.pdbx_description
1 polymer ?
#
loop_
_entity_poly.entity_id
_entity_poly.type
_entity_poly.pdbx_seq_one_letter_code
_entity_poly.pdbx_strand_id
1 'polypeptide(L)'
;MPRSATNRHFRTARLALTILALLLAVIAGWQWLTEHPQHNPWAPLDLRDPAGWATRNKLIALRSDVAECRAVLGRSEVDFTALSPTGEGPCARPDRTELTDYPLAPDTPAVTCPVAAALEVWRRDTVAPAARELLGSDIARIEHLGAFSCRRMYGGQTGAWSE
;
A
#
# COMPACT_ATOMS: atom_id res chain seq x y z
N MET A 1 60.69 -5.45 -27.10
CA MET A 1 60.02 -5.53 -25.78
C MET A 1 59.07 -6.73 -25.80
N PRO A 2 59.32 -7.83 -25.06
CA PRO A 2 58.38 -8.94 -25.02
C PRO A 2 57.18 -8.58 -24.12
N ARG A 3 55.97 -8.72 -24.66
CA ARG A 3 54.72 -8.56 -23.90
C ARG A 3 54.63 -9.67 -22.86
N SER A 4 54.59 -9.31 -21.59
CA SER A 4 54.36 -10.22 -20.47
C SER A 4 53.04 -10.99 -20.67
N ALA A 5 53.13 -12.31 -20.83
CA ALA A 5 51.98 -13.17 -20.93
C ALA A 5 51.22 -13.12 -19.59
N THR A 6 50.02 -12.58 -19.60
CA THR A 6 49.22 -12.43 -18.38
C THR A 6 48.88 -13.82 -17.85
N ASN A 7 49.40 -14.16 -16.67
CA ASN A 7 49.31 -15.49 -16.09
C ASN A 7 47.84 -15.93 -15.97
N ARG A 8 47.46 -17.00 -16.68
CA ARG A 8 46.06 -17.46 -16.78
C ARG A 8 45.45 -17.73 -15.40
N HIS A 9 46.25 -18.27 -14.48
CA HIS A 9 45.88 -18.54 -13.09
C HIS A 9 45.54 -17.26 -12.28
N PHE A 10 46.26 -16.16 -12.52
CA PHE A 10 45.95 -14.88 -11.87
C PHE A 10 44.65 -14.28 -12.40
N ARG A 11 44.35 -14.46 -13.70
CA ARG A 11 43.08 -14.00 -14.28
C ARG A 11 41.89 -14.80 -13.75
N THR A 12 42.02 -16.13 -13.65
CA THR A 12 40.95 -16.98 -13.10
C THR A 12 40.75 -16.75 -11.60
N ALA A 13 41.81 -16.56 -10.82
CA ALA A 13 41.71 -16.25 -9.38
C ALA A 13 41.04 -14.89 -9.14
N ARG A 14 41.41 -13.86 -9.91
CA ARG A 14 40.72 -12.55 -9.86
C ARG A 14 39.26 -12.67 -10.22
N LEU A 15 38.94 -13.41 -11.29
CA LEU A 15 37.55 -13.62 -11.71
C LEU A 15 36.73 -14.35 -10.64
N ALA A 16 37.28 -15.40 -10.04
CA ALA A 16 36.65 -16.14 -8.96
C ALA A 16 36.42 -15.26 -7.71
N LEU A 17 37.40 -14.46 -7.31
CA LEU A 17 37.26 -13.52 -6.20
C LEU A 17 36.21 -12.43 -6.50
N THR A 18 36.15 -11.91 -7.72
CA THR A 18 35.12 -10.94 -8.10
C THR A 18 33.72 -11.55 -8.07
N ILE A 19 33.56 -12.79 -8.55
CA ILE A 19 32.28 -13.50 -8.48
C ILE A 19 31.88 -13.74 -7.02
N LEU A 20 32.81 -14.21 -6.19
CA LEU A 20 32.55 -14.44 -4.77
C LEU A 20 32.13 -13.14 -4.07
N ALA A 21 32.82 -12.03 -4.31
CA ALA A 21 32.48 -10.73 -3.74
C ALA A 21 31.09 -10.25 -4.20
N LEU A 22 30.75 -10.43 -5.47
CA LEU A 22 29.41 -10.11 -5.99
C LEU A 22 28.32 -10.98 -5.35
N LEU A 23 28.57 -12.28 -5.19
CA LEU A 23 27.63 -13.19 -4.53
C LEU A 23 27.40 -12.77 -3.07
N LEU A 24 28.47 -12.45 -2.33
CA LEU A 24 28.35 -11.95 -0.95
C LEU A 24 27.56 -10.64 -0.90
N ALA A 25 27.79 -9.71 -1.82
CA ALA A 25 27.04 -8.46 -1.90
C ALA A 25 25.54 -8.69 -2.20
N VAL A 26 25.22 -9.61 -3.10
CA VAL A 26 23.82 -9.98 -3.41
C VAL A 26 23.14 -10.62 -2.20
N ILE A 27 23.82 -11.55 -1.52
CA ILE A 27 23.28 -12.21 -0.32
C ILE A 27 23.04 -11.18 0.79
N ALA A 28 24.01 -10.30 1.05
CA ALA A 28 23.87 -9.25 2.05
C ALA A 28 22.73 -8.27 1.71
N GLY A 29 22.60 -7.87 0.44
CA GLY A 29 21.49 -7.05 -0.03
C GLY A 29 20.13 -7.73 0.12
N TRP A 30 20.05 -9.04 -0.14
CA TRP A 30 18.83 -9.81 0.04
C TRP A 30 18.45 -9.94 1.52
N GLN A 31 19.41 -10.20 2.41
CA GLN A 31 19.18 -10.23 3.86
C GLN A 31 18.68 -8.87 4.37
N TRP A 32 19.27 -7.78 3.92
CA TRP A 32 18.82 -6.43 4.27
C TRP A 32 17.37 -6.17 3.83
N LEU A 33 16.98 -6.61 2.63
CA LEU A 33 15.60 -6.50 2.14
C LEU A 33 14.60 -7.35 2.93
N THR A 34 15.02 -8.52 3.45
CA THR A 34 14.16 -9.32 4.33
C THR A 34 13.93 -8.66 5.69
N GLU A 35 14.91 -7.90 6.19
CA GLU A 35 14.80 -7.13 7.43
C GLU A 35 14.01 -5.82 7.25
N HIS A 36 13.92 -5.29 6.02
CA HIS A 36 13.25 -4.04 5.70
C HIS A 36 12.11 -4.26 4.67
N PRO A 37 10.98 -4.87 5.08
CA PRO A 37 9.89 -5.23 4.17
C PRO A 37 9.26 -4.03 3.42
N GLN A 38 9.33 -2.82 4.00
CA GLN A 38 8.88 -1.58 3.36
C GLN A 38 9.65 -1.24 2.07
N HIS A 39 10.86 -1.77 1.93
CA HIS A 39 11.71 -1.62 0.76
C HIS A 39 11.61 -2.81 -0.18
N ASN A 40 11.24 -3.99 0.30
CA ASN A 40 11.20 -5.20 -0.52
C ASN A 40 9.93 -5.25 -1.40
N PRO A 41 10.01 -5.21 -2.75
CA PRO A 41 8.84 -5.24 -3.63
C PRO A 41 8.01 -6.53 -3.52
N TRP A 42 8.63 -7.63 -3.11
CA TRP A 42 8.00 -8.95 -3.04
C TRP A 42 7.51 -9.29 -1.63
N ALA A 43 7.86 -8.51 -0.61
CA ALA A 43 7.34 -8.70 0.73
C ALA A 43 5.86 -8.31 0.79
N PRO A 44 5.01 -9.07 1.52
CA PRO A 44 3.63 -8.68 1.79
C PRO A 44 3.55 -7.26 2.35
N LEU A 45 2.53 -6.49 1.93
CA LEU A 45 2.32 -5.14 2.46
C LEU A 45 1.70 -5.23 3.86
N ASP A 46 2.28 -4.51 4.82
CA ASP A 46 1.68 -4.21 6.12
C ASP A 46 1.56 -2.69 6.25
N LEU A 47 0.36 -2.19 6.53
CA LEU A 47 0.08 -0.76 6.65
C LEU A 47 0.65 -0.16 7.94
N ARG A 48 1.21 -0.97 8.84
CA ARG A 48 1.93 -0.54 10.05
C ARG A 48 3.42 -0.32 9.80
N ASP A 49 3.95 -0.79 8.66
CA ASP A 49 5.33 -0.54 8.26
C ASP A 49 5.53 0.92 7.81
N PRO A 50 6.67 1.56 8.13
CA PRO A 50 6.97 2.90 7.65
C PRO A 50 6.99 2.94 6.12
N ALA A 51 6.64 4.09 5.53
CA ALA A 51 6.66 4.25 4.08
C ALA A 51 8.09 4.06 3.53
N GLY A 52 8.27 3.07 2.67
CA GLY A 52 9.49 2.82 1.92
C GLY A 52 9.29 3.07 0.42
N TRP A 53 10.38 2.98 -0.35
CA TRP A 53 10.34 3.18 -1.80
C TRP A 53 9.44 2.18 -2.56
N ALA A 54 9.17 0.99 -1.99
CA ALA A 54 8.27 0.00 -2.58
C ALA A 54 6.80 0.19 -2.17
N THR A 55 6.52 0.82 -1.03
CA THR A 55 5.17 0.93 -0.43
C THR A 55 4.14 1.50 -1.40
N ARG A 56 4.49 2.58 -2.13
CA ARG A 56 3.59 3.21 -3.10
C ARG A 56 3.11 2.23 -4.18
N ASN A 57 4.01 1.42 -4.73
CA ASN A 57 3.66 0.49 -5.79
C ASN A 57 2.80 -0.66 -5.25
N LYS A 58 3.09 -1.13 -4.03
CA LYS A 58 2.26 -2.14 -3.35
C LYS A 58 0.83 -1.63 -3.11
N LEU A 59 0.67 -0.39 -2.64
CA LEU A 59 -0.65 0.23 -2.46
C LEU A 59 -1.42 0.39 -3.78
N ILE A 60 -0.73 0.75 -4.87
CA ILE A 60 -1.35 0.86 -6.20
C ILE A 60 -1.85 -0.50 -6.70
N ALA A 61 -1.08 -1.57 -6.45
CA ALA A 61 -1.43 -2.94 -6.87
C ALA A 61 -2.74 -3.45 -6.24
N LEU A 62 -3.10 -2.94 -5.05
CA LEU A 62 -4.37 -3.29 -4.38
C LEU A 62 -5.62 -2.94 -5.19
N ARG A 63 -5.52 -1.96 -6.12
CA ARG A 63 -6.65 -1.55 -6.97
C ARG A 63 -7.16 -2.67 -7.87
N SER A 64 -6.28 -3.57 -8.26
CA SER A 64 -6.60 -4.71 -9.13
C SER A 64 -6.80 -6.02 -8.36
N ASP A 65 -6.51 -6.05 -7.06
CA ASP A 65 -6.59 -7.25 -6.23
C ASP A 65 -7.26 -6.95 -4.88
N VAL A 66 -8.59 -7.05 -4.87
CA VAL A 66 -9.41 -6.80 -3.69
C VAL A 66 -9.19 -7.87 -2.60
N ALA A 67 -8.85 -9.09 -2.99
CA ALA A 67 -8.59 -10.17 -2.04
C ALA A 67 -7.29 -9.89 -1.27
N GLU A 68 -6.21 -9.54 -1.96
CA GLU A 68 -4.97 -9.12 -1.31
C GLU A 68 -5.17 -7.84 -0.51
N CYS A 69 -5.98 -6.88 -1.00
CA CYS A 69 -6.30 -5.68 -0.23
C CYS A 69 -6.92 -6.00 1.14
N ARG A 70 -7.90 -6.92 1.18
CA ARG A 70 -8.51 -7.36 2.44
C ARG A 70 -7.53 -8.13 3.32
N ALA A 71 -6.64 -8.92 2.72
CA ALA A 71 -5.57 -9.58 3.45
C ALA A 71 -4.60 -8.56 4.07
N VAL A 72 -4.27 -7.48 3.36
CA VAL A 72 -3.46 -6.36 3.87
C VAL A 72 -4.16 -5.70 5.06
N LEU A 73 -5.45 -5.35 4.96
CA LEU A 73 -6.19 -4.76 6.09
C LEU A 73 -6.14 -5.67 7.32
N GLY A 74 -6.41 -6.97 7.13
CA GLY A 74 -6.37 -7.96 8.22
C GLY A 74 -4.97 -8.14 8.83
N ARG A 75 -3.91 -8.23 8.02
CA ARG A 75 -2.53 -8.32 8.53
C ARG A 75 -2.09 -7.06 9.28
N SER A 76 -2.62 -5.92 8.87
CA SER A 76 -2.30 -4.61 9.45
C SER A 76 -3.15 -4.28 10.68
N GLU A 77 -3.96 -5.24 11.15
CA GLU A 77 -4.85 -5.07 12.30
C GLU A 77 -5.82 -3.89 12.13
N VAL A 78 -6.29 -3.66 10.90
CA VAL A 78 -7.32 -2.67 10.60
C VAL A 78 -8.66 -3.37 10.62
N ASP A 79 -9.53 -3.02 11.57
CA ASP A 79 -10.86 -3.61 11.67
C ASP A 79 -11.74 -3.20 10.49
N PHE A 80 -12.24 -4.19 9.75
CA PHE A 80 -13.10 -3.97 8.61
C PHE A 80 -14.19 -5.04 8.47
N THR A 81 -15.29 -4.65 7.84
CA THR A 81 -16.36 -5.55 7.40
C THR A 81 -16.48 -5.49 5.88
N ALA A 82 -16.40 -6.66 5.23
CA ALA A 82 -16.67 -6.80 3.81
C ALA A 82 -18.18 -6.85 3.56
N LEU A 83 -18.69 -5.96 2.72
CA LEU A 83 -20.12 -5.89 2.41
C LEU A 83 -20.42 -6.51 1.04
N SER A 84 -21.65 -6.97 0.86
CA SER A 84 -22.11 -7.48 -0.43
C SER A 84 -22.04 -6.40 -1.51
N PRO A 85 -21.70 -6.78 -2.76
CA PRO A 85 -21.78 -5.90 -3.92
C PRO A 85 -23.15 -5.25 -4.07
N THR A 86 -23.19 -4.02 -4.58
CA THR A 86 -24.45 -3.33 -4.89
C THR A 86 -24.30 -2.40 -6.10
N GLY A 87 -25.41 -1.92 -6.63
CA GLY A 87 -25.45 -1.04 -7.79
C GLY A 87 -25.19 -1.76 -9.11
N GLU A 88 -25.47 -1.06 -10.20
CA GLU A 88 -25.35 -1.56 -11.56
C GLU A 88 -24.66 -0.53 -12.45
N GLY A 89 -24.01 -1.01 -13.53
CA GLY A 89 -23.37 -0.17 -14.53
C GLY A 89 -22.37 0.82 -13.91
N PRO A 90 -22.44 2.13 -14.23
CA PRO A 90 -21.52 3.14 -13.70
C PRO A 90 -21.57 3.34 -12.17
N CYS A 91 -22.63 2.89 -11.50
CA CYS A 91 -22.76 2.97 -10.05
C CYS A 91 -22.41 1.66 -9.34
N ALA A 92 -21.89 0.66 -10.06
CA ALA A 92 -21.56 -0.64 -9.47
C ALA A 92 -20.44 -0.50 -8.43
N ARG A 93 -20.65 -1.15 -7.27
CA ARG A 93 -19.72 -1.16 -6.13
C ARG A 93 -19.43 -2.62 -5.75
N PRO A 94 -18.49 -3.28 -6.44
CA PRO A 94 -18.20 -4.69 -6.23
C PRO A 94 -17.36 -4.97 -4.97
N ASP A 95 -16.64 -3.98 -4.44
CA ASP A 95 -15.59 -4.15 -3.44
C ASP A 95 -15.85 -3.33 -2.16
N ARG A 96 -17.12 -3.28 -1.76
CA ARG A 96 -17.57 -2.53 -0.58
C ARG A 96 -16.90 -3.04 0.70
N THR A 97 -16.30 -2.10 1.43
CA THR A 97 -15.53 -2.32 2.65
C THR A 97 -15.85 -1.19 3.63
N GLU A 98 -16.18 -1.55 4.86
CA GLU A 98 -16.50 -0.62 5.95
C GLU A 98 -15.45 -0.78 7.06
N LEU A 99 -14.96 0.32 7.64
CA LEU A 99 -13.92 0.31 8.67
C LEU A 99 -14.55 0.40 10.07
N THR A 100 -14.80 -0.74 10.71
CA THR A 100 -15.76 -0.86 11.82
C THR A 100 -15.33 -0.18 13.12
N ASP A 101 -14.04 -0.15 13.45
CA ASP A 101 -13.48 0.57 14.62
C ASP A 101 -12.64 1.78 14.18
N TYR A 102 -13.18 2.57 13.26
CA TYR A 102 -12.52 3.76 12.75
C TYR A 102 -13.17 5.02 13.31
N PRO A 103 -12.40 6.07 13.66
CA PRO A 103 -12.94 7.29 14.24
C PRO A 103 -13.62 8.18 13.17
N LEU A 104 -14.46 7.62 12.30
CA LEU A 104 -15.27 8.38 11.34
C LEU A 104 -16.56 8.89 11.98
N ALA A 105 -17.01 10.06 11.56
CA ALA A 105 -18.28 10.66 11.97
C ALA A 105 -18.95 11.36 10.77
N PRO A 106 -20.29 11.37 10.68
CA PRO A 106 -21.25 10.91 11.70
C PRO A 106 -21.50 9.40 11.72
N ASP A 107 -21.09 8.67 10.69
CA ASP A 107 -21.27 7.23 10.51
C ASP A 107 -20.01 6.59 9.93
N THR A 108 -20.09 5.32 9.53
CA THR A 108 -18.98 4.58 8.91
C THR A 108 -19.38 4.19 7.49
N PRO A 109 -19.06 5.01 6.48
CA PRO A 109 -19.54 4.79 5.13
C PRO A 109 -18.74 3.68 4.43
N ALA A 110 -19.44 2.89 3.62
CA ALA A 110 -18.81 1.87 2.78
C ALA A 110 -17.94 2.49 1.67
N VAL A 111 -16.64 2.23 1.71
CA VAL A 111 -15.64 2.61 0.70
C VAL A 111 -15.23 1.39 -0.14
N THR A 112 -14.35 1.60 -1.11
CA THR A 112 -13.64 0.48 -1.76
C THR A 112 -12.49 0.03 -0.85
N CYS A 113 -12.07 -1.24 -0.94
CA CYS A 113 -10.94 -1.70 -0.11
C CYS A 113 -9.65 -0.87 -0.30
N PRO A 114 -9.23 -0.51 -1.53
CA PRO A 114 -8.04 0.31 -1.72
C PRO A 114 -8.17 1.71 -1.09
N VAL A 115 -9.38 2.28 -1.05
CA VAL A 115 -9.63 3.55 -0.34
C VAL A 115 -9.51 3.36 1.17
N ALA A 116 -10.01 2.25 1.71
CA ALA A 116 -9.85 1.92 3.13
C ALA A 116 -8.36 1.82 3.52
N ALA A 117 -7.56 1.10 2.72
CA ALA A 117 -6.11 0.99 2.95
C ALA A 117 -5.40 2.34 2.87
N ALA A 118 -5.76 3.18 1.89
CA ALA A 118 -5.19 4.52 1.74
C ALA A 118 -5.59 5.45 2.90
N LEU A 119 -6.83 5.34 3.39
CA LEU A 119 -7.30 6.11 4.54
C LEU A 119 -6.48 5.79 5.79
N GLU A 120 -6.16 4.51 6.00
CA GLU A 120 -5.32 4.11 7.14
C GLU A 120 -3.91 4.68 7.06
N VAL A 121 -3.26 4.57 5.91
CA VAL A 121 -1.93 5.18 5.71
C VAL A 121 -1.97 6.68 5.97
N TRP A 122 -2.99 7.38 5.46
CA TRP A 122 -3.15 8.83 5.70
C TRP A 122 -3.39 9.15 7.18
N ARG A 123 -4.27 8.43 7.86
CA ARG A 123 -4.54 8.62 9.28
C ARG A 123 -3.27 8.44 10.10
N ARG A 124 -2.56 7.33 9.90
CA ARG A 124 -1.36 6.96 10.65
C ARG A 124 -0.19 7.93 10.40
N ASP A 125 0.11 8.21 9.13
CA ASP A 125 1.33 8.92 8.74
C ASP A 125 1.18 10.43 8.73
N THR A 126 -0.04 10.94 8.55
CA THR A 126 -0.29 12.38 8.36
C THR A 126 -1.16 12.93 9.47
N VAL A 127 -2.36 12.37 9.66
CA VAL A 127 -3.37 12.99 10.55
C VAL A 127 -2.97 12.83 12.02
N ALA A 128 -2.58 11.63 12.44
CA ALA A 128 -2.27 11.37 13.84
C ALA A 128 -1.04 12.15 14.34
N PRO A 129 0.07 12.26 13.59
CA PRO A 129 1.17 13.16 13.96
C PRO A 129 0.74 14.63 14.01
N ALA A 130 -0.02 15.10 13.00
CA ALA A 130 -0.48 16.48 12.95
C ALA A 130 -1.46 16.82 14.10
N ALA A 131 -2.33 15.89 14.50
CA ALA A 131 -3.22 16.08 15.64
C ALA A 131 -2.42 16.28 16.94
N ARG A 132 -1.39 15.46 17.17
CA ARG A 132 -0.50 15.59 18.34
C ARG A 132 0.30 16.88 18.32
N GLU A 133 0.79 17.30 17.15
CA GLU A 133 1.59 18.52 17.01
C GLU A 133 0.77 19.80 17.13
N LEU A 134 -0.39 19.87 16.46
CA LEU A 134 -1.18 21.08 16.34
C LEU A 134 -2.21 21.24 17.46
N LEU A 135 -2.77 20.14 17.95
CA LEU A 135 -3.88 20.13 18.91
C LEU A 135 -3.47 19.58 20.29
N GLY A 136 -2.29 18.94 20.40
CA GLY A 136 -1.83 18.34 21.65
C GLY A 136 -2.62 17.11 22.09
N SER A 137 -3.35 16.47 21.17
CA SER A 137 -4.19 15.30 21.46
C SER A 137 -4.12 14.27 20.34
N ASP A 138 -4.54 13.04 20.65
CA ASP A 138 -4.85 12.05 19.62
C ASP A 138 -6.14 12.39 18.86
N ILE A 139 -6.39 11.65 17.78
CA ILE A 139 -7.59 11.81 16.95
C ILE A 139 -8.82 11.36 17.74
N ALA A 140 -9.73 12.28 18.04
CA ALA A 140 -11.03 11.96 18.63
C ALA A 140 -12.06 11.54 17.58
N ARG A 141 -12.10 12.24 16.43
CA ARG A 141 -12.98 11.94 15.30
C ARG A 141 -12.47 12.56 14.00
N ILE A 142 -12.91 11.99 12.88
CA ILE A 142 -12.69 12.42 11.49
C ILE A 142 -14.08 12.62 10.88
N GLU A 143 -14.49 13.88 10.72
CA GLU A 143 -15.76 14.21 10.10
C GLU A 143 -15.68 14.06 8.58
N HIS A 144 -16.61 13.31 7.99
CA HIS A 144 -16.74 13.16 6.54
C HIS A 144 -18.10 13.65 6.05
N LEU A 145 -18.17 13.97 4.76
CA LEU A 145 -19.39 14.42 4.08
C LEU A 145 -20.03 13.33 3.20
N GLY A 146 -19.58 12.08 3.40
CA GLY A 146 -20.04 10.89 2.69
C GLY A 146 -18.92 10.31 1.82
N ALA A 147 -19.02 9.02 1.52
CA ALA A 147 -18.03 8.33 0.66
C ALA A 147 -18.48 8.21 -0.80
N PHE A 148 -19.79 8.28 -1.08
CA PHE A 148 -20.33 8.01 -2.40
C PHE A 148 -21.76 8.50 -2.56
N SER A 149 -22.07 9.09 -3.72
CA SER A 149 -23.43 9.46 -4.12
C SER A 149 -23.54 9.29 -5.63
N CYS A 150 -23.96 8.12 -6.12
CA CYS A 150 -24.19 7.91 -7.55
C CYS A 150 -25.66 8.13 -7.90
N ARG A 151 -25.92 9.19 -8.65
CA ARG A 151 -27.25 9.53 -9.18
C ARG A 151 -27.12 10.13 -10.58
N ARG A 152 -28.21 10.16 -11.33
CA ARG A 152 -28.28 10.95 -12.57
C ARG A 152 -28.20 12.43 -12.22
N MET A 153 -27.37 13.17 -12.95
CA MET A 153 -27.35 14.62 -12.82
C MET A 153 -28.67 15.23 -13.32
N TYR A 154 -29.03 16.39 -12.76
CA TYR A 154 -30.23 17.17 -13.13
C TYR A 154 -31.59 16.46 -12.96
N GLY A 155 -31.65 15.35 -12.21
CA GLY A 155 -32.91 14.63 -11.96
C GLY A 155 -33.50 13.94 -13.21
N GLY A 156 -32.71 13.83 -14.29
CA GLY A 156 -33.13 13.20 -15.53
C GLY A 156 -33.08 11.67 -15.48
N GLN A 157 -33.96 11.00 -16.24
CA GLN A 157 -33.85 9.56 -16.50
C GLN A 157 -32.71 9.23 -17.50
N THR A 158 -32.26 10.25 -18.24
CA THR A 158 -31.15 10.22 -19.19
C THR A 158 -30.15 11.34 -18.84
N GLY A 159 -28.87 11.20 -19.25
CA GLY A 159 -27.82 12.19 -18.97
C GLY A 159 -26.61 11.62 -18.23
N ALA A 160 -25.61 12.45 -17.95
CA ALA A 160 -24.40 12.00 -17.27
C ALA A 160 -24.66 11.65 -15.80
N TRP A 161 -23.90 10.68 -15.28
CA TRP A 161 -23.91 10.31 -13.86
C TRP A 161 -23.09 11.33 -13.06
N SER A 162 -23.44 11.52 -11.79
CA SER A 162 -22.52 12.16 -10.86
C SER A 162 -21.27 11.29 -10.73
N GLU A 163 -20.12 11.89 -11.00
CA GLU A 163 -18.80 11.30 -10.74
C GLU A 163 -18.48 11.33 -9.23
#